data_AF-A0A533UKQ7-F1
#
_entry.id   AF-A0A533UKQ7-F1
#
_cell.length_a   1.000
_cell.length_b   1.000
_cell.length_c   1.000
_cell.angle_alpha   90.00
_cell.angle_beta   90.00
_cell.angle_gamma   90.00
#
_symmetry.space_group_name_H-M   'P 1'
#
loop_
_entity.id
_entity.type
_entity.pdbx_description
1 polymer ?
#
loop_
_entity_poly.entity_id
_entity_poly.type
_entity_poly.pdbx_seq_one_letter_code
_entity_poly.pdbx_strand_id
1 'polypeptide(L)' 'MSSDDLMKSVIILMQGGIGDTMRLYQILLSLRKEETLSLLDKQYLQDLIEKHLTAENSDT' A
#
# COMPACT_ATOMS: atom_id res chain seq x y z
N MET A 1 -8.98 6.70 -7.28
CA MET A 1 -7.50 6.64 -7.24
C MET A 1 -7.04 5.97 -8.50
N SER A 2 -6.13 6.56 -9.27
CA SER A 2 -5.62 5.91 -10.49
C SER A 2 -4.67 4.75 -10.12
N SER A 3 -4.40 3.83 -11.06
CA SER A 3 -3.41 2.75 -10.85
C SER A 3 -2.03 3.32 -10.51
N ASP A 4 -1.66 4.43 -11.17
CA ASP A 4 -0.40 5.13 -10.93
C ASP A 4 -0.30 5.73 -9.53
N ASP A 5 -1.39 6.31 -9.03
CA ASP A 5 -1.43 6.83 -7.65
C ASP A 5 -1.29 5.70 -6.64
N LEU A 6 -1.95 4.56 -6.90
CA LEU A 6 -1.85 3.39 -6.03
C LEU A 6 -0.43 2.80 -6.03
N MET A 7 0.22 2.71 -7.19
CA MET A 7 1.63 2.27 -7.27
C MET A 7 2.56 3.19 -6.47
N LYS A 8 2.38 4.52 -6.57
CA LYS A 8 3.15 5.49 -5.79
C LYS A 8 2.92 5.31 -4.29
N SER A 9 1.67 5.11 -3.86
CA SER A 9 1.36 4.83 -2.45
C SER A 9 2.06 3.57 -1.95
N VAL A 10 2.06 2.48 -2.73
CA VAL A 10 2.77 1.24 -2.37
C VAL A 10 4.28 1.47 -2.24
N ILE A 11 4.89 2.25 -3.13
CA ILE A 11 6.31 2.61 -3.06
C ILE A 11 6.61 3.41 -1.78
N ILE A 12 5.76 4.37 -1.42
CA ILE A 12 5.91 5.17 -0.19
C ILE A 12 5.84 4.28 1.05
N LEU A 13 4.86 3.36 1.11
CA LEU A 13 4.73 2.40 2.22
C LEU A 13 6.00 1.54 2.35
N MET A 14 6.54 1.04 1.24
CA MET A 14 7.79 0.27 1.24
C MET A 14 8.99 1.10 1.71
N GLN A 15 9.14 2.34 1.24
CA GLN A 15 10.24 3.23 1.62
C GLN A 15 10.16 3.66 3.08
N GLY A 16 8.96 3.83 3.62
CA GLY A 16 8.72 4.14 5.03
C GLY A 16 8.89 2.94 5.96
N GLY A 17 9.15 1.73 5.44
CA GLY A 17 9.18 0.51 6.25
C GLY A 17 7.82 0.15 6.85
N ILE A 18 6.73 0.58 6.22
CA ILE A 18 5.36 0.43 6.72
C ILE A 18 4.74 -0.81 6.08
N GLY A 19 4.58 -1.85 6.89
CA GLY A 19 4.02 -3.14 6.48
C GLY A 19 5.08 -4.15 6.01
N ASP A 20 4.61 -5.31 5.57
CA ASP A 20 5.40 -6.37 4.97
C ASP A 20 5.90 -5.97 3.58
N THR A 21 7.22 -5.76 3.46
CA THR A 21 7.90 -5.34 2.23
C THR A 21 7.74 -6.35 1.09
N MET A 22 7.75 -7.66 1.38
CA MET A 22 7.64 -8.69 0.35
C MET A 22 6.24 -8.73 -0.25
N ARG A 23 5.22 -8.61 0.61
CA ARG A 23 3.82 -8.52 0.16
C ARG A 23 3.56 -7.25 -0.64
N LEU A 24 4.08 -6.11 -0.19
CA LEU A 24 3.98 -4.84 -0.94
C LEU A 24 4.69 -4.92 -2.30
N TYR A 25 5.84 -5.60 -2.36
CA TYR A 25 6.54 -5.85 -3.62
C TYR A 25 5.70 -6.70 -4.59
N GLN A 26 5.06 -7.76 -4.11
CA GLN A 26 4.17 -8.59 -4.93
C GLN A 26 2.97 -7.80 -5.47
N ILE A 27 2.35 -6.99 -4.62
CA ILE A 27 1.27 -6.07 -5.00
C ILE A 27 1.74 -5.10 -6.09
N LEU A 28 2.91 -4.49 -5.93
CA LEU A 28 3.48 -3.57 -6.92
C LEU A 28 3.72 -4.26 -8.27
N LEU A 29 4.18 -5.51 -8.27
CA LEU A 29 4.35 -6.29 -9.50
C LEU A 29 3.02 -6.57 -10.20
N SER A 30 1.98 -6.93 -9.46
CA SER A 30 0.64 -7.13 -10.04
C SER A 30 0.07 -5.84 -10.61
N LEU A 31 0.21 -4.71 -9.91
CA LEU A 31 -0.20 -3.40 -10.43
C LEU A 31 0.53 -3.02 -11.72
N ARG A 32 1.84 -3.24 -11.80
CA ARG A 32 2.64 -2.98 -13.01
C ARG A 32 2.19 -3.82 -14.21
N LYS A 33 1.68 -5.02 -13.96
CA LYS A 33 1.15 -5.92 -15.00
C LYS A 33 -0.32 -5.65 -15.31
N GLU A 34 -0.92 -4.63 -14.71
CA GLU A 34 -2.35 -4.34 -14.80
C GLU A 34 -3.24 -5.51 -14.32
N GLU A 35 -2.70 -6.36 -13.45
CA GLU A 35 -3.44 -7.45 -12.84
C GLU A 35 -4.40 -6.91 -11.76
N THR A 36 -5.55 -7.56 -11.63
CA THR A 36 -6.50 -7.22 -10.57
C THR A 36 -5.97 -7.70 -9.23
N LEU A 37 -5.82 -6.80 -8.27
CA LEU A 37 -5.45 -7.16 -6.90
C LEU A 37 -6.51 -8.04 -6.24
N SER A 38 -6.03 -9.01 -5.46
CA SER A 38 -6.88 -9.86 -4.63
C SER A 38 -7.63 -9.03 -3.58
N LEU A 39 -8.76 -9.55 -3.09
CA LEU A 39 -9.50 -8.91 -1.99
C LEU A 39 -8.63 -8.73 -0.74
N LEU A 40 -7.82 -9.73 -0.42
CA LEU A 40 -6.94 -9.72 0.74
C LEU A 40 -5.86 -8.64 0.63
N ASP A 41 -5.33 -8.39 -0.57
CA ASP A 41 -4.32 -7.35 -0.78
C ASP A 41 -4.93 -5.95 -0.76
N LYS A 42 -6.15 -5.80 -1.26
CA LYS A 42 -6.92 -4.55 -1.13
C LYS A 42 -7.18 -4.21 0.34
N GLN A 43 -7.66 -5.18 1.12
CA GLN A 43 -7.88 -5.01 2.57
C GLN A 43 -6.58 -4.68 3.29
N TYR A 44 -5.50 -5.41 2.98
CA TYR A 44 -4.20 -5.17 3.57
C TYR A 44 -3.67 -3.75 3.31
N LEU A 45 -3.79 -3.24 2.09
CA LEU A 45 -3.39 -1.86 1.78
C LEU A 45 -4.27 -0.84 2.50
N GLN A 46 -5.58 -1.09 2.57
CA GLN A 46 -6.51 -0.21 3.27
C GLN A 46 -6.17 -0.12 4.77
N ASP A 47 -5.92 -1.26 5.42
CA ASP A 47 -5.52 -1.32 6.83
C ASP A 47 -4.21 -0.57 7.09
N LEU A 48 -3.22 -0.67 6.19
CA LEU A 48 -1.96 0.05 6.31
C LEU A 48 -2.15 1.55 6.19
N ILE A 49 -2.96 2.00 5.23
CA ILE A 49 -3.25 3.43 5.01
C ILE A 49 -3.98 3.99 6.22
N GLU A 50 -5.02 3.30 6.72
CA GLU A 50 -5.78 3.73 7.89
C GLU A 50 -4.88 3.87 9.13
N LYS A 51 -4.04 2.86 9.41
CA LYS A 51 -3.08 2.90 10.52
C LYS A 51 -2.06 4.02 10.40
N HIS A 52 -1.55 4.26 9.19
CA HIS A 52 -0.56 5.31 8.99
C HIS A 52 -1.17 6.70 9.18
N LEU A 53 -2.38 6.94 8.66
CA LEU A 53 -3.13 8.19 8.87
C LEU A 53 -3.49 8.42 10.34
N THR A 54 -3.76 7.36 11.13
CA THR A 54 -4.02 7.52 12.57
C THR A 54 -2.74 7.82 13.36
N ALA A 55 -1.61 7.24 12.97
CA ALA A 55 -0.32 7.47 13.61
C ALA A 55 0.16 8.92 13.44
N GLU A 56 0.03 9.50 12.23
CA GLU A 56 0.44 10.89 11.97
C GLU A 56 -0.42 11.94 12.70
N ASN A 57 -1.68 11.62 13.02
CA ASN A 57 -2.59 12.52 13.74
C ASN A 57 -2.49 12.41 15.27
N SER A 58 -1.66 11.50 15.79
CA SER A 58 -1.50 11.30 17.24
C SER A 58 -0.28 12.05 17.82
N ASP A 59 0.55 12.65 16.95
CA ASP A 59 1.77 13.40 17.31
C ASP A 59 1.60 14.94 17.23
N THR A 60 0.36 15.45 17.19
CA THR A 60 0.01 16.89 17.31
C THR A 60 -0.81 17.18 18.55
#